data_AF-A0A3N5SFB5-F1
#
_entry.id   AF-A0A3N5SFB5-F1
#
_cell.length_a   1.000
_cell.length_b   1.000
_cell.length_c   1.000
_cell.angle_alpha   90.00
_cell.angle_beta   90.00
_cell.angle_gamma   90.00
#
_symmetry.space_group_name_H-M   'P 1'
#
loop_
_entity.id
_entity.type
_entity.pdbx_description
1 polymer ?
#
loop_
_entity_poly.entity_id
_entity_poly.type
_entity_poly.pdbx_seq_one_letter_code
_entity_poly.pdbx_strand_id
1 'polypeptide(L)'
;MIENHVPIPITVFNGLWDRGPDEAIPIDHFALAQNLKFKPASFYTREGSILDVVCGAVLRFHVYKITGQASRLLILLNNNSIYDSVNMAAPILTIPGMIDFSMETFFDRAYITPHNGTTGLPGQFVHYYTGSGVARLAGGPGPVAGAITGVEGAAGNFDAGRHAWAVAFETASGFVTQFGAYGVSAVTTAG
;
A
#
# COMPACT_ATOMS: atom_id res chain seq x y z
N MET A 1 -40.34 -18.83 -16.56
CA MET A 1 -40.91 -19.91 -15.72
C MET A 1 -39.74 -20.83 -15.37
N ILE A 2 -39.47 -21.10 -14.09
CA ILE A 2 -38.44 -22.07 -13.69
C ILE A 2 -39.13 -23.44 -13.65
N GLU A 3 -38.78 -24.31 -14.59
CA GLU A 3 -39.61 -25.48 -14.97
C GLU A 3 -39.39 -26.75 -14.11
N ASN A 4 -38.58 -26.70 -13.05
CA ASN A 4 -38.28 -27.85 -12.18
C ASN A 4 -38.27 -27.50 -10.69
N HIS A 5 -39.31 -26.81 -10.20
CA HIS A 5 -39.49 -26.59 -8.77
C HIS A 5 -40.53 -27.56 -8.22
N VAL A 6 -40.10 -28.51 -7.39
CA VAL A 6 -41.01 -29.31 -6.56
C VAL A 6 -41.26 -28.52 -5.28
N PRO A 7 -42.45 -27.94 -5.06
CA PRO A 7 -42.73 -27.19 -3.84
C PRO A 7 -42.66 -28.13 -2.64
N ILE A 8 -41.86 -27.74 -1.65
CA ILE A 8 -41.79 -28.46 -0.38
C ILE A 8 -42.89 -27.89 0.52
N PRO A 9 -43.92 -28.67 0.88
CA PRO A 9 -45.01 -28.18 1.71
C PRO A 9 -44.52 -27.99 3.15
N ILE A 10 -44.52 -26.74 3.61
CA ILE A 10 -44.31 -26.40 5.03
C ILE A 10 -45.67 -26.48 5.72
N THR A 11 -45.89 -27.55 6.49
CA THR A 11 -47.16 -27.79 7.19
C THR A 11 -47.35 -26.92 8.42
N VAL A 12 -46.24 -26.50 9.05
CA VAL A 12 -46.22 -25.60 10.22
C VAL A 12 -45.01 -24.68 10.10
N PHE A 13 -45.24 -23.38 10.27
CA PHE A 13 -44.15 -22.40 10.35
C PHE A 13 -43.75 -22.22 11.81
N ASN A 14 -42.49 -22.56 12.14
CA ASN A 14 -41.97 -22.56 13.51
C ASN A 14 -41.21 -21.27 13.89
N GLY A 15 -41.26 -20.25 13.03
CA GLY A 15 -40.73 -18.93 13.32
C GLY A 15 -39.31 -18.70 12.81
N LEU A 16 -38.58 -17.84 13.52
CA LEU A 16 -37.20 -17.45 13.18
C LEU A 16 -36.22 -18.43 13.82
N TRP A 17 -35.21 -18.87 13.06
CA TRP A 17 -34.13 -19.70 13.57
C TRP A 17 -32.94 -18.85 14.03
N ASP A 18 -32.48 -19.04 15.27
CA ASP A 18 -31.36 -18.31 15.91
C ASP A 18 -30.40 -19.26 16.67
N ARG A 19 -30.35 -20.55 16.28
CA ARG A 19 -29.65 -21.59 17.07
C ARG A 19 -28.51 -22.30 16.32
N GLY A 20 -27.95 -21.69 15.28
CA GLY A 20 -26.87 -22.32 14.52
C GLY A 20 -26.34 -21.50 13.35
N PRO A 21 -25.37 -22.06 12.60
CA PRO A 21 -24.87 -21.47 11.37
C PRO A 21 -25.97 -21.43 10.29
N ASP A 22 -25.82 -20.57 9.29
CA ASP A 22 -26.82 -20.31 8.26
C ASP A 22 -27.19 -21.58 7.45
N GLU A 23 -26.28 -22.54 7.35
CA GLU A 23 -26.52 -23.81 6.64
C GLU A 23 -27.36 -24.81 7.45
N ALA A 24 -27.58 -24.56 8.74
CA ALA A 24 -28.32 -25.45 9.65
C ALA A 24 -29.77 -25.02 9.87
N ILE A 25 -30.28 -24.05 9.11
CA ILE A 25 -31.65 -23.56 9.24
C ILE A 25 -32.63 -24.66 8.83
N PRO A 26 -33.48 -25.13 9.75
CA PRO A 26 -34.51 -26.12 9.43
C PRO A 26 -35.50 -25.58 8.40
N ILE A 27 -36.01 -26.47 7.55
CA ILE A 27 -36.88 -26.13 6.43
C ILE A 27 -38.20 -25.43 6.82
N ASP A 28 -38.60 -25.57 8.07
CA ASP A 28 -39.81 -25.01 8.68
C ASP A 28 -39.56 -23.68 9.44
N HIS A 29 -38.35 -23.12 9.34
CA HIS A 29 -37.97 -21.85 9.93
C HIS A 29 -37.46 -20.85 8.88
N PHE A 30 -37.57 -19.55 9.17
CA PHE A 30 -36.89 -18.52 8.38
C PHE A 30 -35.51 -18.18 8.94
N ALA A 31 -34.57 -17.93 8.02
CA ALA A 31 -33.28 -17.34 8.32
C ALA A 31 -33.48 -15.98 9.01
N LEU A 32 -32.82 -15.75 10.14
CA LEU A 32 -32.88 -14.50 10.86
C LEU A 32 -32.25 -13.39 10.01
N ALA A 33 -33.09 -12.57 9.36
CA ALA A 33 -32.83 -11.21 8.89
C ALA A 33 -31.34 -10.83 8.67
N GLN A 34 -30.65 -11.59 7.81
CA GLN A 34 -29.20 -11.47 7.55
C GLN A 34 -28.80 -10.11 6.98
N ASN A 35 -29.81 -9.34 6.55
CA ASN A 35 -29.66 -8.01 5.99
C ASN A 35 -30.16 -6.90 6.93
N LEU A 36 -30.27 -7.13 8.24
CA LEU A 36 -30.61 -6.09 9.22
C LEU A 36 -29.39 -5.68 10.04
N LYS A 37 -29.27 -4.37 10.31
CA LYS A 37 -28.32 -3.78 11.26
C LYS A 37 -29.10 -3.17 12.42
N PHE A 38 -28.66 -3.47 13.63
CA PHE A 38 -29.27 -2.97 14.85
C PHE A 38 -28.60 -1.65 15.28
N LYS A 39 -29.42 -0.66 15.64
CA LYS A 39 -29.03 0.55 16.37
C LYS A 39 -29.88 0.63 17.66
N PRO A 40 -29.46 1.38 18.68
CA PRO A 40 -30.32 1.62 19.83
C PRO A 40 -31.69 2.14 19.38
N ALA A 41 -32.76 1.43 19.75
CA ALA A 41 -34.16 1.72 19.42
C ALA A 41 -34.57 1.68 17.93
N SER A 42 -33.75 1.14 17.01
CA SER A 42 -34.19 0.93 15.62
C SER A 42 -33.48 -0.23 14.91
N PHE A 43 -34.14 -0.74 13.88
CA PHE A 43 -33.56 -1.68 12.91
C PHE A 43 -33.65 -1.06 11.52
N TYR A 44 -32.66 -1.31 10.68
CA TYR A 44 -32.65 -0.88 9.29
C TYR A 44 -31.94 -1.91 8.43
N THR A 45 -32.22 -1.90 7.13
CA THR A 45 -31.56 -2.77 6.17
C THR A 45 -30.07 -2.42 6.10
N ARG A 46 -29.18 -3.41 6.11
CA ARG A 46 -27.74 -3.21 5.92
C ARG A 46 -27.52 -2.44 4.62
N GLU A 47 -26.54 -1.54 4.64
CA GLU A 47 -26.19 -0.76 3.46
C GLU A 47 -25.82 -1.70 2.31
N GLY A 48 -26.38 -1.42 1.13
CA GLY A 48 -26.04 -2.18 -0.07
C GLY A 48 -24.56 -2.03 -0.41
N SER A 49 -23.96 -3.08 -0.95
CA SER A 49 -22.63 -2.98 -1.54
C SER A 49 -22.72 -2.33 -2.92
N ILE A 50 -21.83 -1.39 -3.18
CA ILE A 50 -21.62 -0.85 -4.53
C ILE A 50 -20.29 -1.40 -5.03
N LEU A 51 -20.23 -1.71 -6.32
CA LEU A 51 -18.98 -2.05 -7.00
C LEU A 51 -18.03 -0.85 -6.95
N ASP A 52 -16.86 -1.02 -6.33
CA ASP A 52 -15.83 0.01 -6.27
C ASP A 52 -14.95 0.01 -7.54
N VAL A 53 -14.34 -1.14 -7.87
CA VAL A 53 -13.49 -1.28 -9.05
C VAL A 53 -13.73 -2.60 -9.76
N VAL A 54 -13.69 -2.59 -11.10
CA VAL A 54 -13.68 -3.80 -11.93
C VAL A 54 -12.24 -4.25 -12.13
N CYS A 55 -11.92 -5.48 -11.72
CA CYS A 55 -10.58 -6.05 -11.88
C CYS A 55 -10.64 -7.57 -12.04
N GLY A 56 -9.48 -8.20 -12.29
CA GLY A 56 -9.35 -9.65 -12.36
C GLY A 56 -9.43 -10.34 -11.00
N ALA A 57 -8.93 -11.57 -10.90
CA ALA A 57 -8.89 -12.32 -9.65
C ALA A 57 -7.96 -11.63 -8.63
N VAL A 58 -8.56 -11.05 -7.58
CA VAL A 58 -7.86 -10.35 -6.49
C VAL A 58 -7.28 -11.35 -5.51
N LEU A 59 -6.00 -11.18 -5.18
CA LEU A 59 -5.30 -11.96 -4.14
C LEU A 59 -5.20 -11.18 -2.81
N ARG A 60 -4.86 -9.89 -2.89
CA ARG A 60 -4.67 -9.00 -1.73
C ARG A 60 -5.02 -7.57 -2.14
N PHE A 61 -5.53 -6.77 -1.21
CA PHE A 61 -5.59 -5.33 -1.39
C PHE A 61 -5.26 -4.59 -0.10
N HIS A 62 -4.73 -3.39 -0.24
CA HIS A 62 -4.47 -2.45 0.87
C HIS A 62 -5.07 -1.09 0.54
N VAL A 63 -5.60 -0.40 1.55
CA VAL A 63 -6.09 0.97 1.40
C VAL A 63 -4.90 1.92 1.43
N TYR A 64 -4.78 2.75 0.41
CA TYR A 64 -3.79 3.81 0.32
C TYR A 64 -4.48 5.16 0.25
N LYS A 65 -4.03 6.11 1.07
CA LYS A 65 -4.59 7.45 1.16
C LYS A 65 -3.50 8.49 1.06
N ILE A 66 -3.71 9.43 0.15
CA ILE A 66 -2.89 10.63 -0.02
C ILE A 66 -3.69 11.81 0.52
N THR A 67 -3.03 12.67 1.29
CA THR A 67 -3.62 13.89 1.82
C THR A 67 -4.20 14.75 0.69
N GLY A 68 -5.48 15.13 0.81
CA GLY A 68 -6.18 15.93 -0.19
C GLY A 68 -6.74 15.15 -1.40
N GLN A 69 -6.59 13.81 -1.45
CA GLN A 69 -7.14 12.98 -2.53
C GLN A 69 -8.13 11.94 -2.00
N ALA A 70 -8.94 11.32 -2.85
CA ALA A 70 -9.78 10.19 -2.46
C ALA A 70 -8.93 8.99 -2.01
N SER A 71 -9.49 8.14 -1.13
CA SER A 71 -8.85 6.86 -0.81
C SER A 71 -8.83 5.98 -2.05
N ARG A 72 -7.79 5.17 -2.21
CA ARG A 72 -7.62 4.24 -3.31
C ARG A 72 -7.17 2.89 -2.79
N LEU A 73 -7.30 1.86 -3.61
CA LEU A 73 -6.87 0.51 -3.28
C LEU A 73 -5.63 0.18 -4.10
N LEU A 74 -4.61 -0.36 -3.44
CA LEU A 74 -3.54 -1.07 -4.11
C LEU A 74 -3.90 -2.55 -4.13
N ILE A 75 -4.01 -3.14 -5.32
CA ILE A 75 -4.65 -4.44 -5.53
C ILE A 75 -3.66 -5.38 -6.20
N LEU A 76 -3.32 -6.48 -5.54
CA LEU A 76 -2.58 -7.59 -6.13
C LEU A 76 -3.55 -8.51 -6.86
N LEU A 77 -3.30 -8.74 -8.14
CA LEU A 77 -4.02 -9.72 -8.96
C LEU A 77 -3.21 -11.02 -9.14
N ASN A 78 -3.87 -12.07 -9.63
CA ASN A 78 -3.24 -13.39 -9.83
C ASN A 78 -2.08 -13.44 -10.86
N ASN A 79 -1.77 -12.31 -11.51
CA ASN A 79 -0.67 -12.15 -12.46
C ASN A 79 0.60 -11.57 -11.81
N ASN A 80 0.75 -11.73 -10.48
CA ASN A 80 1.87 -11.23 -9.69
C ASN A 80 2.14 -9.72 -9.87
N SER A 81 1.08 -8.95 -10.10
CA SER A 81 1.17 -7.51 -10.33
C SER A 81 0.21 -6.74 -9.42
N ILE A 82 0.69 -5.61 -8.90
CA ILE A 82 -0.09 -4.68 -8.09
C ILE A 82 -0.62 -3.57 -9.01
N TYR A 83 -1.88 -3.21 -8.84
CA TYR A 83 -2.58 -2.14 -9.55
C TYR A 83 -3.07 -1.07 -8.58
N ASP A 84 -3.26 0.15 -9.08
CA ASP A 84 -3.95 1.22 -8.35
C ASP A 84 -5.41 1.26 -8.84
N SER A 85 -6.38 1.28 -7.92
CA SER A 85 -7.81 1.35 -8.27
C SER A 85 -8.20 2.58 -9.10
N VAL A 86 -7.40 3.65 -9.06
CA VAL A 86 -7.59 4.84 -9.90
C VAL A 86 -7.15 4.60 -11.35
N ASN A 87 -6.23 3.66 -11.58
CA ASN A 87 -5.75 3.29 -12.91
C ASN A 87 -5.46 1.79 -13.01
N MET A 88 -6.48 1.03 -13.37
CA MET A 88 -6.38 -0.42 -13.58
C MET A 88 -5.78 -0.81 -14.94
N ALA A 89 -5.45 0.15 -15.83
CA ALA A 89 -4.96 -0.15 -17.17
C ALA A 89 -3.50 -0.64 -17.20
N ALA A 90 -2.69 -0.23 -16.21
CA ALA A 90 -1.29 -0.61 -16.09
C ALA A 90 -0.93 -0.96 -14.65
N PRO A 91 -0.12 -2.00 -14.42
CA PRO A 91 0.33 -2.32 -13.08
C PRO A 91 1.31 -1.26 -12.57
N ILE A 92 1.28 -0.98 -11.28
CA ILE A 92 2.26 -0.11 -10.61
C ILE A 92 3.54 -0.87 -10.28
N LEU A 93 3.46 -2.19 -10.07
CA LEU A 93 4.59 -3.05 -9.73
C LEU A 93 4.31 -4.49 -10.16
N THR A 94 5.25 -5.11 -10.88
CA THR A 94 5.19 -6.52 -11.27
C THR A 94 6.45 -7.23 -10.80
N ILE A 95 6.28 -8.25 -9.95
CA ILE A 95 7.40 -9.02 -9.39
C ILE A 95 7.10 -10.51 -9.54
N PRO A 96 7.84 -11.24 -10.39
CA PRO A 96 7.66 -12.68 -10.56
C PRO A 96 7.78 -13.43 -9.23
N GLY A 97 6.82 -14.33 -8.96
CA GLY A 97 6.79 -15.13 -7.73
C GLY A 97 6.23 -14.42 -6.50
N MET A 98 5.83 -13.14 -6.61
CA MET A 98 5.12 -12.44 -5.55
C MET A 98 3.69 -13.00 -5.43
N ILE A 99 3.40 -13.68 -4.33
CA ILE A 99 2.04 -14.17 -4.03
C ILE A 99 1.29 -13.24 -3.08
N ASP A 100 2.01 -12.32 -2.41
CA ASP A 100 1.42 -11.35 -1.48
C ASP A 100 2.31 -10.11 -1.32
N PHE A 101 1.77 -9.04 -0.74
CA PHE A 101 2.54 -7.85 -0.39
C PHE A 101 2.04 -7.19 0.90
N SER A 102 2.98 -6.59 1.62
CA SER A 102 2.73 -5.77 2.80
C SER A 102 2.97 -4.31 2.45
N MET A 103 2.19 -3.42 3.03
CA MET A 103 2.27 -1.99 2.77
C MET A 103 2.12 -1.19 4.05
N GLU A 104 2.88 -0.10 4.16
CA GLU A 104 2.65 0.95 5.16
C GLU A 104 2.67 2.32 4.49
N THR A 105 1.92 3.29 5.02
CA THR A 105 1.87 4.64 4.46
C THR A 105 2.64 5.63 5.34
N PHE A 106 3.66 6.29 4.79
CA PHE A 106 4.34 7.40 5.46
C PHE A 106 4.47 8.59 4.52
N PHE A 107 4.19 9.79 5.02
CA PHE A 107 4.33 11.07 4.29
C PHE A 107 3.71 11.04 2.89
N ASP A 108 2.46 10.57 2.79
CA ASP A 108 1.73 10.43 1.51
C ASP A 108 2.44 9.52 0.48
N ARG A 109 3.19 8.51 0.96
CA ARG A 109 3.83 7.47 0.13
C ARG A 109 3.50 6.10 0.67
N ALA A 110 3.16 5.19 -0.23
CA ALA A 110 2.99 3.77 0.08
C ALA A 110 4.34 3.06 -0.02
N TYR A 111 4.84 2.50 1.08
CA TYR A 111 6.02 1.65 1.12
C TYR A 111 5.59 0.19 1.02
N ILE A 112 6.00 -0.49 -0.04
CA ILE A 112 5.52 -1.80 -0.48
C ILE A 112 6.65 -2.81 -0.35
N THR A 113 6.40 -3.91 0.36
CA THR A 113 7.33 -5.05 0.46
C THR A 113 6.67 -6.29 -0.13
N PRO A 114 7.18 -6.82 -1.27
CA PRO A 114 6.69 -8.07 -1.85
C PRO A 114 7.13 -9.28 -1.01
N HIS A 115 6.25 -10.26 -0.83
CA HIS A 115 6.55 -11.45 -0.04
C HIS A 115 5.84 -12.70 -0.56
N ASN A 116 6.23 -13.85 -0.01
CA ASN A 116 5.64 -15.15 -0.34
C ASN A 116 4.49 -15.54 0.61
N GLY A 117 3.78 -14.57 1.17
CA GLY A 117 2.79 -14.79 2.24
C GLY A 117 3.38 -15.10 3.63
N THR A 118 4.69 -15.43 3.74
CA THR A 118 5.34 -15.73 5.02
C THR A 118 6.55 -14.83 5.30
N THR A 119 7.43 -14.65 4.32
CA THR A 119 8.67 -13.88 4.41
C THR A 119 8.89 -13.04 3.16
N GLY A 120 9.68 -11.97 3.29
CA GLY A 120 10.13 -11.17 2.15
C GLY A 120 10.73 -12.03 1.04
N LEU A 121 10.48 -11.64 -0.22
CA LEU A 121 10.97 -12.39 -1.36
C LEU A 121 12.50 -12.16 -1.53
N PRO A 122 13.32 -13.22 -1.67
CA PRO A 122 14.76 -13.07 -1.83
C PRO A 122 15.13 -12.17 -3.02
N GLY A 123 16.08 -11.26 -2.81
CA GLY A 123 16.54 -10.33 -3.84
C GLY A 123 15.55 -9.21 -4.19
N GLN A 124 14.43 -9.12 -3.47
CA GLN A 124 13.51 -7.99 -3.59
C GLN A 124 13.76 -6.94 -2.51
N PHE A 125 13.40 -5.71 -2.86
CA PHE A 125 13.59 -4.54 -2.02
C PHE A 125 12.25 -3.95 -1.59
N VAL A 126 12.29 -3.02 -0.65
CA VAL A 126 11.17 -2.13 -0.37
C VAL A 126 11.01 -1.18 -1.55
N HIS A 127 9.79 -1.05 -2.04
CA HIS A 127 9.42 -0.11 -3.08
C HIS A 127 8.62 1.03 -2.45
N TYR A 128 8.63 2.21 -3.06
CA TYR A 128 7.74 3.30 -2.70
C TYR A 128 6.87 3.71 -3.90
N TYR A 129 5.65 4.11 -3.61
CA TYR A 129 4.68 4.58 -4.60
C TYR A 129 4.03 5.88 -4.14
N THR A 130 3.94 6.86 -5.04
CA THR A 130 3.47 8.23 -4.75
C THR A 130 2.07 8.50 -5.29
N GLY A 131 1.31 7.47 -5.70
CA GLY A 131 -0.03 7.64 -6.29
C GLY A 131 -0.06 7.99 -7.78
N SER A 132 1.07 7.89 -8.47
CA SER A 132 1.16 8.09 -9.92
C SER A 132 2.33 7.29 -10.52
N GLY A 133 2.15 6.81 -11.75
CA GLY A 133 3.18 6.05 -12.47
C GLY A 133 3.43 4.67 -11.88
N VAL A 134 4.70 4.25 -11.93
CA VAL A 134 5.18 2.95 -11.41
C VAL A 134 5.84 3.13 -10.03
N ALA A 135 5.73 2.11 -9.19
CA ALA A 135 6.47 2.02 -7.94
C ALA A 135 7.97 1.95 -8.23
N ARG A 136 8.78 2.54 -7.35
CA ARG A 136 10.24 2.64 -7.50
C ARG A 136 10.93 2.07 -6.27
N LEU A 137 12.20 1.71 -6.39
CA LEU A 137 12.98 1.27 -5.24
C LEU A 137 13.04 2.38 -4.18
N ALA A 138 12.79 1.99 -2.93
CA ALA A 138 12.98 2.86 -1.79
C ALA A 138 14.49 2.94 -1.46
N GLY A 139 14.94 4.12 -1.01
CA GLY A 139 16.37 4.42 -0.91
C GLY A 139 17.07 4.50 -2.26
N GLY A 140 18.38 4.26 -2.25
CA GLY A 140 19.24 4.31 -3.43
C GLY A 140 20.57 5.00 -3.14
N PRO A 141 21.49 4.99 -4.13
CA PRO A 141 22.73 5.76 -4.02
C PRO A 141 22.41 7.26 -3.96
N GLY A 142 23.23 8.00 -3.22
CA GLY A 142 23.17 9.45 -3.24
C GLY A 142 23.48 10.01 -4.64
N PRO A 143 23.13 11.28 -4.90
CA PRO A 143 23.53 11.96 -6.12
C PRO A 143 25.03 11.86 -6.35
N VAL A 144 25.44 11.60 -7.58
CA VAL A 144 26.83 11.74 -8.02
C VAL A 144 27.00 13.18 -8.49
N ALA A 145 27.33 14.13 -7.60
CA ALA A 145 27.43 15.53 -8.03
C ALA A 145 28.39 16.42 -7.23
N GLY A 146 29.44 16.91 -7.89
CA GLY A 146 30.14 18.16 -7.53
C GLY A 146 31.10 18.14 -6.34
N ALA A 147 32.28 18.75 -6.51
CA ALA A 147 33.18 19.01 -5.39
C ALA A 147 32.58 20.09 -4.47
N ILE A 148 32.52 19.83 -3.17
CA ILE A 148 32.38 20.91 -2.18
C ILE A 148 33.74 21.60 -2.09
N THR A 149 33.78 22.87 -2.47
CA THR A 149 34.97 23.71 -2.38
C THR A 149 34.78 24.71 -1.26
N GLY A 150 35.64 24.68 -0.24
CA GLY A 150 35.77 25.78 0.69
C GLY A 150 36.38 26.99 -0.02
N VAL A 151 35.69 28.13 0.02
CA VAL A 151 36.17 29.39 -0.55
C VAL A 151 36.06 30.45 0.53
N GLU A 152 37.11 31.26 0.72
CA GLU A 152 37.03 32.44 1.59
C GLU A 152 36.17 33.52 0.94
N GLY A 153 35.22 34.05 1.70
CA GLY A 153 34.36 35.17 1.30
C GLY A 153 34.91 36.52 1.79
N ALA A 154 34.17 37.61 1.52
CA ALA A 154 34.53 38.95 2.01
C ALA A 154 34.46 39.12 3.55
N ALA A 155 33.82 38.18 4.25
CA ALA A 155 33.78 38.08 5.70
C ALA A 155 33.72 36.59 6.10
N GLY A 156 34.61 36.19 7.02
CA GLY A 156 34.77 34.82 7.51
C GLY A 156 36.20 34.33 7.29
N ASN A 157 36.85 33.87 8.36
CA ASN A 157 38.19 33.29 8.29
C ASN A 157 38.05 31.78 8.10
N PHE A 158 38.80 31.21 7.15
CA PHE A 158 38.84 29.77 6.96
C PHE A 158 40.30 29.29 7.05
N ASP A 159 40.61 28.45 8.03
CA ASP A 159 41.99 28.04 8.27
C ASP A 159 42.60 27.38 7.03
N ALA A 160 43.83 27.78 6.70
CA ALA A 160 44.61 27.08 5.69
C ALA A 160 44.82 25.63 6.09
N GLY A 161 44.52 24.70 5.18
CA GLY A 161 44.57 23.28 5.49
C GLY A 161 43.75 22.42 4.56
N ARG A 162 43.77 21.10 4.86
CA ARG A 162 42.89 20.12 4.19
C ARG A 162 41.63 19.96 5.02
N HIS A 163 40.49 20.22 4.39
CA HIS A 163 39.18 20.07 4.99
C HIS A 163 38.46 18.92 4.31
N ALA A 164 38.03 17.93 5.09
CA ALA A 164 37.31 16.77 4.60
C ALA A 164 35.80 16.94 4.86
N TRP A 165 34.99 16.70 3.84
CA TRP A 165 33.54 16.81 3.92
C TRP A 165 32.90 15.42 3.83
N ALA A 166 32.03 15.10 4.78
CA ALA A 166 31.17 13.94 4.72
C ALA A 166 29.72 14.41 4.52
N VAL A 167 29.04 13.84 3.53
CA VAL A 167 27.67 14.22 3.18
C VAL A 167 26.79 12.98 3.15
N ALA A 168 25.57 13.13 3.66
CA ALA A 168 24.48 12.20 3.46
C ALA A 168 23.31 12.94 2.81
N PHE A 169 22.62 12.28 1.90
CA PHE A 169 21.48 12.84 1.18
C PHE A 169 20.19 12.21 1.67
N GLU A 170 19.13 13.00 1.73
CA GLU A 170 17.78 12.45 1.79
C GLU A 170 17.31 12.14 0.36
N THR A 171 16.97 10.88 0.10
CA THR A 171 16.42 10.46 -1.19
C THR A 171 14.99 10.99 -1.35
N ALA A 172 14.49 11.06 -2.58
CA ALA A 172 13.09 11.39 -2.84
C ALA A 172 12.08 10.40 -2.19
N SER A 173 12.57 9.25 -1.75
CA SER A 173 11.82 8.23 -0.99
C SER A 173 11.93 8.39 0.53
N GLY A 174 12.58 9.44 1.04
CA GLY A 174 12.68 9.74 2.48
C GLY A 174 13.74 8.93 3.23
N PHE A 175 14.73 8.36 2.55
CA PHE A 175 15.82 7.61 3.17
C PHE A 175 17.08 8.45 3.20
N VAL A 176 17.83 8.38 4.29
CA VAL A 176 19.17 8.98 4.39
C VAL A 176 20.18 8.00 3.81
N THR A 177 20.97 8.43 2.82
CA THR A 177 22.03 7.61 2.24
C THR A 177 23.14 7.35 3.25
N GLN A 178 23.94 6.31 3.05
CA GLN A 178 25.15 6.10 3.83
C GLN A 178 26.04 7.36 3.77
N PHE A 179 26.59 7.78 4.91
CA PHE A 179 27.59 8.83 4.95
C PHE A 179 28.81 8.42 4.11
N GLY A 180 29.13 9.24 3.11
CA GLY A 180 30.29 9.06 2.25
C GLY A 180 31.21 10.26 2.31
N ALA A 181 32.51 10.03 2.14
CA ALA A 181 33.44 11.11 1.87
C ALA A 181 33.04 11.78 0.55
N TYR A 182 32.69 13.05 0.62
CA TYR A 182 32.17 13.82 -0.51
C TYR A 182 33.27 14.60 -1.25
N GLY A 183 34.32 14.97 -0.51
CA GLY A 183 35.50 15.62 -1.07
C GLY A 183 36.50 16.03 0.01
N VAL A 184 37.70 16.37 -0.44
CA VAL A 184 38.72 17.06 0.36
C VAL A 184 39.04 18.37 -0.35
N SER A 185 38.78 19.49 0.30
CA SER A 185 39.17 20.81 -0.21
C SER A 185 40.46 21.26 0.47
N ALA A 186 41.41 21.76 -0.30
CA ALA A 186 42.62 22.39 0.23
C ALA A 186 42.46 23.91 0.14
N VAL A 187 42.59 24.59 1.27
CA VAL A 187 42.68 26.06 1.34
C VAL A 187 44.16 26.41 1.48
N THR A 188 44.70 27.10 0.47
CA THR A 188 46.14 27.34 0.30
C THR A 188 46.66 28.60 0.95
N THR A 189 45.76 29.48 1.41
CA THR A 189 46.07 30.76 2.04
C THR A 189 45.06 31.00 3.15
N ALA A 190 45.55 31.33 4.35
CA ALA A 190 44.72 31.74 5.48
C ALA A 190 44.58 33.28 5.46
N GLY A 191 43.37 33.78 5.67
CA GLY A 191 43.07 35.19 5.95
C GLY A 191 43.18 35.55 7.43
#